data_AF-A0A937K142-F1
#
_entry.id   AF-A0A937K142-F1
#
_cell.length_a   1.000
_cell.length_b   1.000
_cell.length_c   1.000
_cell.angle_alpha   90.00
_cell.angle_beta   90.00
_cell.angle_gamma   90.00
#
_symmetry.space_group_name_H-M   'P 1'
#
loop_
_entity.id
_entity.type
_entity.pdbx_description
1 polymer ?
#
loop_
_entity_poly.entity_id
_entity_poly.type
_entity_poly.pdbx_seq_one_letter_code
_entity_poly.pdbx_strand_id
1 'polypeptide(L)' 'MKNILVISYSQSGQLDSILDNFLLPFKGVNIERVKVKPQDDFPFPWTSPAFFDAMP' A
#
# COMPACT_ATOMS: atom_id res chain seq x y z
N MET A 1 4.67 -15.29 -21.18
CA MET A 1 5.11 -14.21 -20.28
C MET A 1 4.06 -14.08 -19.18
N LYS A 2 4.44 -14.12 -17.89
CA LYS A 2 3.47 -14.01 -16.78
C LYS A 2 3.32 -12.56 -16.37
N ASN A 3 2.12 -12.17 -15.95
CA ASN A 3 1.80 -10.81 -15.50
C ASN A 3 1.35 -10.85 -14.04
N ILE A 4 1.78 -9.87 -13.25
CA ILE A 4 1.38 -9.66 -11.85
C ILE A 4 0.84 -8.23 -11.75
N LEU A 5 -0.37 -8.09 -11.21
CA LEU A 5 -0.93 -6.80 -10.81
C LEU A 5 -0.78 -6.66 -9.30
N VAL A 6 -0.15 -5.58 -8.88
CA VAL A 6 0.05 -5.23 -7.48
C VAL A 6 -0.80 -4.02 -7.16
N ILE A 7 -1.84 -4.23 -6.35
CA ILE A 7 -2.71 -3.15 -5.86
C ILE A 7 -2.34 -2.92 -4.39
N SER A 8 -1.92 -1.71 -4.05
CA SER A 8 -1.50 -1.39 -2.68
C SER A 8 -1.99 -0.02 -2.23
N TYR A 9 -2.16 0.11 -0.92
CA TYR A 9 -2.25 1.39 -0.21
C TYR A 9 -1.26 1.35 0.93
N SER A 10 -0.59 2.48 1.16
CA SER A 10 0.37 2.65 2.24
C SER A 10 0.33 4.10 2.70
N GLN A 11 -0.06 4.34 3.95
CA GLN A 11 -0.17 5.69 4.50
C GLN A 11 1.21 6.29 4.80
N SER A 12 2.11 5.51 5.42
CA SER A 12 3.46 5.95 5.85
C SER A 12 4.58 5.51 4.90
N GLY A 13 4.28 4.71 3.88
CA GLY A 13 5.29 4.10 3.00
C GLY A 13 5.86 2.77 3.52
N GLN A 14 5.68 2.41 4.79
CA GLN A 14 6.22 1.17 5.35
C GLN A 14 5.71 -0.10 4.65
N LEU A 15 4.43 -0.15 4.28
CA LEU A 15 3.87 -1.29 3.55
C LEU A 15 4.41 -1.39 2.12
N ASP A 16 4.78 -0.27 1.49
CA ASP A 16 5.40 -0.27 0.16
C ASP A 16 6.78 -0.93 0.22
N SER A 17 7.58 -0.62 1.24
CA SER A 17 8.90 -1.24 1.43
C SER A 17 8.80 -2.75 1.71
N ILE A 18 7.80 -3.18 2.47
CA ILE A 18 7.54 -4.61 2.68
C ILE A 18 7.17 -5.28 1.35
N LEU A 19 6.25 -4.69 0.61
CA LEU A 19 5.83 -5.16 -0.70
C LEU A 19 6.99 -5.25 -1.69
N ASP A 20 7.91 -4.28 -1.70
CA ASP A 20 9.13 -4.33 -2.53
C ASP A 20 9.96 -5.57 -2.25
N ASN A 21 10.13 -5.93 -0.97
CA ASN A 21 10.84 -7.14 -0.58
C ASN A 21 10.10 -8.41 -1.02
N PHE A 22 8.77 -8.44 -0.91
CA PHE A 22 7.96 -9.55 -1.40
C PHE A 22 8.09 -9.76 -2.91
N LEU A 23 8.35 -8.71 -3.67
CA LEU A 23 8.43 -8.78 -5.14
C LEU A 23 9.81 -9.23 -5.65
N LEU A 24 10.85 -9.24 -4.82
CA LEU A 24 12.22 -9.64 -5.20
C LEU A 24 12.34 -11.01 -5.89
N PRO A 25 11.61 -12.07 -5.48
CA PRO A 25 11.73 -13.39 -6.12
C PRO A 25 11.11 -13.44 -7.52
N PHE A 26 10.26 -12.48 -7.89
CA PHE A 26 9.51 -12.48 -9.14
C PHE A 26 10.34 -11.88 -10.27
N LYS A 27 11.20 -12.71 -10.89
CA LYS A 27 12.03 -12.35 -12.03
C LYS A 27 11.41 -12.80 -13.36
N GLY A 28 11.64 -12.03 -14.43
CA GLY A 28 11.16 -12.39 -15.78
C GLY A 28 9.65 -12.36 -15.97
N VAL A 29 8.94 -11.63 -15.11
CA VAL A 29 7.50 -11.39 -15.17
C VAL A 29 7.24 -9.90 -15.34
N ASN A 30 6.13 -9.54 -15.97
CA ASN A 30 5.69 -8.15 -16.05
C ASN A 30 4.92 -7.80 -14.77
N ILE A 31 5.33 -6.75 -14.07
CA ILE A 31 4.71 -6.32 -12.82
C ILE A 31 4.12 -4.93 -13.02
N GLU A 32 2.80 -4.83 -12.96
CA GLU A 32 2.08 -3.57 -12.93
C GLU A 32 1.77 -3.20 -11.49
N ARG A 33 2.01 -1.93 -11.12
CA ARG A 33 1.77 -1.42 -9.78
C ARG A 33 0.72 -0.32 -9.81
N VAL A 34 -0.34 -0.52 -9.05
CA VAL A 34 -1.42 0.44 -8.86
C VAL A 34 -1.48 0.80 -7.38
N LYS A 35 -1.13 2.05 -7.07
CA LYS A 35 -1.34 2.61 -5.74
C LYS A 35 -2.74 3.17 -5.65
N VAL A 36 -3.59 2.55 -4.83
CA VAL A 36 -4.90 3.10 -4.49
C VAL A 36 -4.76 4.03 -3.31
N LYS A 37 -5.65 5.01 -3.22
CA LYS A 37 -5.76 5.93 -2.10
C LYS A 37 -7.23 6.06 -1.71
N PRO A 38 -7.53 6.25 -0.42
CA PRO A 38 -8.88 6.64 -0.02
C PRO A 38 -9.24 7.97 -0.68
N GLN A 39 -10.54 8.22 -0.85
CA GLN A 39 -11.01 9.50 -1.39
C GLN A 39 -10.60 10.66 -0.47
N ASP A 40 -10.71 10.44 0.84
CA ASP A 40 -10.22 11.34 1.88
C ASP A 40 -8.99 10.71 2.56
N ASP A 41 -7.86 11.42 2.54
CA ASP A 41 -6.62 10.92 3.13
C ASP A 41 -6.76 10.81 4.66
N PHE A 42 -6.42 9.63 5.19
CA PHE A 42 -6.34 9.44 6.64
C PHE A 42 -5.20 10.28 7.23
N PRO A 43 -5.42 10.96 8.38
CA PRO A 43 -4.40 11.79 8.99
C PRO A 43 -3.23 10.95 9.48
N PHE A 44 -2.00 11.41 9.22
CA PHE A 44 -0.78 10.81 9.77
C PHE A 44 0.22 11.91 10.16
N PRO A 45 0.83 11.85 11.37
CA PRO A 45 0.59 10.88 12.44
C PRO A 45 -0.81 11.00 13.04
N TRP A 46 -1.34 9.89 13.55
CA TRP A 46 -2.69 9.86 14.11
C TRP A 46 -2.74 10.52 15.50
N THR A 47 -3.82 11.24 15.78
CA THR A 47 -4.24 11.56 17.14
C THR A 47 -5.19 10.48 17.63
N SER A 48 -5.31 10.28 18.95
CA SER A 48 -6.27 9.30 19.49
C SER A 48 -7.71 9.58 19.03
N PRO A 49 -8.21 10.83 19.04
CA PRO A 49 -9.56 11.12 18.54
C PRO A 49 -9.74 10.74 17.06
N ALA A 50 -8.81 11.15 16.19
CA ALA A 50 -8.91 10.85 14.75
C ALA A 50 -8.86 9.34 14.47
N PHE A 51 -8.06 8.60 15.25
CA PHE A 51 -7.95 7.15 15.11
C PHE A 51 -9.24 6.43 15.46
N PHE A 52 -9.87 6.77 16.59
CA PHE A 52 -11.13 6.13 17.00
C PHE A 52 -12.33 6.57 16.15
N ASP A 53 -12.31 7.78 15.60
CA ASP A 53 -13.35 8.26 14.67
C ASP A 53 -13.32 7.51 13.32
N ALA A 54 -12.14 7.08 12.86
CA ALA A 54 -11.96 6.33 11.62
C ALA A 54 -12.22 4.81 11.76
N MET A 55 -12.50 4.31 12.98
CA MET A 55 -12.79 2.89 13.21
C MET A 55 -14.27 2.57 12.95
N PRO A 56 -14.57 1.40 12.36
CA PRO A 56 -15.95 0.94 12.16
C PRO A 56 -16.67 0.58 13.46
#